data_AF-A0A067EC44-F1
#
_entry.id   AF-A0A067EC44-F1
#
_cell.length_a   1.000
_cell.length_b   1.000
_cell.length_c   1.000
_cell.angle_alpha   90.00
_cell.angle_beta   90.00
_cell.angle_gamma   90.00
#
_symmetry.space_group_name_H-M   'P 1'
#
loop_
_entity.id
_entity.type
_entity.pdbx_description
1 polymer ?
#
loop_
_entity_poly.entity_id
_entity_poly.type
_entity_poly.pdbx_seq_one_letter_code
_entity_poly.pdbx_strand_id
1 'polypeptide(L)'
;ESFFGNYALCGPPKLRVPPCKPDNSKRTKKIALIVLKYVLPLIVSTVLIVITIIMYIRCRNRSTKKSDHEDFLPLATWRRTSYLDIQRATDEFNECNLLGTGSFGSVYKGTISDGTDVAIK
;
A
#
# COMPACT_ATOMS: atom_id res chain seq x y z
N GLU A 1 13.90 7.35 70.27
CA GLU A 1 14.37 6.79 68.99
C GLU A 1 13.28 5.91 68.38
N SER A 2 12.31 6.48 67.66
CA SER A 2 11.10 5.71 67.27
C SER A 2 10.70 5.82 65.80
N PHE A 3 11.59 6.34 64.95
CA PHE A 3 11.31 6.51 63.52
C PHE A 3 12.02 5.46 62.63
N PHE A 4 12.85 4.59 63.21
CA PHE A 4 13.50 3.51 62.47
C PHE A 4 12.48 2.40 62.17
N GLY A 5 11.97 2.37 60.93
CA GLY A 5 11.11 1.29 60.41
C GLY A 5 9.78 1.71 59.78
N ASN A 6 9.39 2.99 59.86
CA ASN A 6 8.16 3.47 59.20
C ASN A 6 8.46 4.06 57.81
N TYR A 7 8.32 3.23 56.78
CA TYR A 7 8.60 3.60 55.39
C TYR A 7 7.68 4.69 54.81
N ALA A 8 6.59 5.05 55.49
CA ALA A 8 5.71 6.14 55.11
C ALA A 8 6.20 7.54 55.58
N LEU A 9 7.23 7.60 56.44
CA LEU A 9 7.79 8.85 56.99
C LEU A 9 9.14 9.20 56.36
N CYS A 10 9.20 9.28 55.03
CA CYS A 10 10.40 9.75 54.33
C CYS A 10 10.33 11.26 54.07
N GLY A 11 11.47 11.97 54.11
CA GLY A 11 11.47 13.43 54.01
C GLY A 11 12.85 14.09 53.99
N PRO A 12 12.92 15.44 54.03
CA PRO A 12 14.20 16.16 53.98
C PRO A 12 15.08 15.90 55.21
N PRO A 13 16.43 15.85 55.07
CA PRO A 13 17.36 15.49 56.16
C PRO A 13 17.27 16.39 57.40
N LYS A 14 16.79 17.64 57.21
CA LYS A 14 16.54 18.61 58.29
C LYS A 14 15.54 18.12 59.34
N LEU A 15 14.65 17.20 58.97
CA LEU A 15 13.63 16.63 59.86
C LEU A 15 14.09 15.35 60.57
N ARG A 16 15.36 14.94 60.43
CA ARG A 16 15.93 13.69 61.02
C ARG A 16 15.16 12.41 60.63
N VAL A 17 14.59 12.39 59.44
CA VAL A 17 13.88 11.23 58.85
C VAL A 17 14.66 10.66 57.65
N PRO A 18 14.45 9.38 57.28
CA PRO A 18 15.11 8.81 56.11
C PRO A 18 14.70 9.52 54.81
N PRO A 19 15.62 9.71 53.85
CA PRO A 19 15.29 10.34 52.57
C PRO A 19 14.38 9.46 51.72
N CYS A 20 13.39 10.06 51.05
CA CYS A 20 12.54 9.33 50.11
C CYS A 20 13.36 8.83 48.93
N LYS A 21 13.26 7.54 48.60
CA LYS A 21 13.79 7.02 47.35
C LYS A 21 12.90 7.52 46.20
N PRO A 22 13.46 8.23 45.20
CA PRO A 22 12.69 8.56 44.02
C PRO A 22 12.44 7.26 43.21
N ASP A 23 11.25 6.69 43.30
CA ASP A 23 10.83 5.56 42.45
C ASP A 23 10.54 5.99 40.99
N ASN A 24 10.86 7.25 40.69
CA ASN A 24 10.71 7.89 39.39
C ASN A 24 11.44 7.11 38.28
N SER A 25 12.57 6.45 38.57
CA SER A 25 13.28 5.65 37.56
C SER A 25 12.45 4.47 37.03
N LYS A 26 11.74 3.75 37.90
CA LYS A 26 10.92 2.60 37.48
C LYS A 26 9.64 3.07 36.78
N ARG A 27 9.03 4.14 37.29
CA ARG A 27 7.82 4.74 36.70
C ARG A 27 8.10 5.33 35.31
N THR A 28 9.19 6.07 35.13
CA THR A 28 9.57 6.65 33.83
C THR A 28 9.93 5.58 32.81
N LYS A 29 10.61 4.50 33.22
CA LYS A 29 10.88 3.35 32.32
C LYS A 29 9.60 2.67 31.86
N LYS A 30 8.63 2.46 32.77
CA LYS A 30 7.32 1.89 32.41
C LYS A 30 6.57 2.78 31.43
N ILE A 31 6.54 4.09 31.67
CA ILE A 31 5.90 5.06 30.77
C ILE A 31 6.60 5.07 29.40
N ALA A 32 7.93 5.10 29.36
CA ALA A 32 8.70 5.07 28.12
C ALA A 32 8.42 3.80 27.29
N LEU A 33 8.32 2.63 27.93
CA LEU A 33 7.98 1.38 27.26
C LEU A 33 6.54 1.35 26.75
N ILE A 34 5.59 1.92 27.49
CA ILE A 34 4.20 2.09 27.06
C ILE A 34 4.15 3.01 25.83
N VAL A 35 4.79 4.18 25.91
CA VAL A 35 4.86 5.13 24.80
C VAL A 35 5.49 4.48 23.57
N LEU A 36 6.61 3.77 23.71
CA LEU A 36 7.25 3.08 22.59
C LEU A 36 6.34 2.01 21.98
N LYS A 37 5.65 1.22 22.82
CA LYS A 37 4.78 0.13 22.36
C LYS A 37 3.53 0.63 21.62
N TYR A 38 2.98 1.79 21.99
CA TYR A 38 1.72 2.28 21.39
C TYR A 38 1.92 3.39 20.37
N VAL A 39 2.86 4.32 20.60
CA VAL A 39 3.09 5.46 19.72
C VAL A 39 3.84 5.03 18.45
N LEU A 40 4.80 4.11 18.54
CA LEU A 40 5.55 3.67 17.37
C LEU A 40 4.66 2.97 16.33
N PRO A 41 3.80 1.98 16.69
CA PRO A 41 2.89 1.38 15.72
C PRO A 41 1.83 2.34 15.20
N LEU A 42 1.40 3.31 16.01
CA LEU A 42 0.46 4.33 15.58
C LEU A 42 1.04 5.18 14.45
N ILE A 43 2.29 5.65 14.59
CA ILE A 43 2.98 6.43 13.55
C ILE A 43 3.21 5.60 12.28
N VAL A 44 3.66 4.36 12.42
CA VAL A 44 3.89 3.47 11.26
C VAL A 44 2.57 3.21 10.53
N SER A 45 1.50 2.91 11.27
CA SER A 45 0.17 2.67 10.72
C SER A 45 -0.37 3.89 9.97
N THR A 46 -0.27 5.09 10.56
CA THR A 46 -0.74 6.32 9.90
C THR A 46 0.06 6.63 8.64
N VAL A 47 1.38 6.45 8.65
CA VAL A 47 2.23 6.62 7.45
C VAL A 47 1.83 5.63 6.35
N LEU A 48 1.63 4.35 6.69
CA LEU A 48 1.20 3.34 5.72
C LEU A 48 -0.17 3.69 5.11
N ILE A 49 -1.14 4.13 5.93
CA ILE A 49 -2.46 4.55 5.47
C ILE A 49 -2.35 5.77 4.53
N VAL A 50 -1.52 6.76 4.87
CA VAL A 50 -1.32 7.93 4.01
C VAL A 50 -0.68 7.53 2.68
N ILE A 51 0.32 6.65 2.70
CA ILE A 51 0.96 6.14 1.46
C ILE A 51 -0.05 5.38 0.60
N THR A 52 -0.88 4.51 1.17
CA THR A 52 -1.90 3.76 0.42
C THR A 52 -2.98 4.68 -0.16
N ILE A 53 -3.41 5.72 0.58
CA ILE A 53 -4.34 6.73 0.09
C ILE A 53 -3.70 7.51 -1.07
N ILE A 54 -2.45 7.97 -0.94
CA ILE A 54 -1.73 8.68 -2.01
C ILE A 54 -1.58 7.78 -3.24
N MET A 55 -1.17 6.52 -3.05
CA MET A 55 -1.10 5.51 -4.11
C MET A 55 -2.45 5.33 -4.79
N TYR A 56 -3.53 5.15 -4.03
CA TYR A 56 -4.88 4.99 -4.54
C TYR A 56 -5.34 6.21 -5.34
N ILE A 57 -5.14 7.43 -4.82
CA ILE A 57 -5.47 8.68 -5.52
C ILE A 57 -4.61 8.84 -6.78
N ARG A 58 -3.31 8.52 -6.73
CA ARG A 58 -2.43 8.59 -7.91
C ARG A 58 -2.80 7.54 -8.95
N CYS A 59 -3.15 6.32 -8.56
CA CYS A 59 -3.64 5.28 -9.45
C CYS A 59 -4.99 5.67 -10.06
N ARG A 60 -5.93 6.18 -9.25
CA ARG A 60 -7.21 6.67 -9.73
C ARG A 60 -7.06 7.88 -10.65
N ASN A 61 -6.17 8.82 -10.34
CA ASN A 61 -5.92 9.98 -11.18
C ASN A 61 -5.17 9.61 -12.47
N ARG A 62 -4.33 8.57 -12.44
CA ARG A 62 -3.76 7.97 -13.66
C ARG A 62 -4.83 7.27 -14.48
N SER A 63 -5.84 6.66 -13.84
CA SER A 63 -7.01 6.09 -14.50
C SER A 63 -7.91 7.17 -15.10
N THR A 64 -8.09 8.33 -14.45
CA THR A 64 -8.89 9.44 -14.99
C THR A 64 -8.13 10.33 -15.97
N LYS A 65 -6.78 10.24 -16.02
CA LYS A 65 -5.95 10.85 -17.09
C LYS A 65 -5.69 9.93 -18.28
N LYS A 66 -6.09 8.66 -18.20
CA LYS A 66 -6.26 7.77 -19.35
C LYS A 66 -7.74 7.68 -19.66
N SER A 67 -8.21 8.54 -20.57
CA SER A 67 -9.55 8.45 -21.19
C SER A 67 -10.72 8.74 -20.22
N ASP A 68 -11.53 9.76 -20.44
CA ASP A 68 -12.73 9.59 -21.28
C ASP A 68 -12.76 8.29 -22.08
N HIS A 69 -13.00 7.16 -21.39
CA HIS A 69 -13.92 6.11 -21.82
C HIS A 69 -13.85 4.91 -20.85
N GLU A 70 -14.93 4.81 -20.07
CA GLU A 70 -15.57 3.62 -19.53
C GLU A 70 -14.73 2.62 -18.71
N ASP A 71 -14.88 2.79 -17.40
CA ASP A 71 -15.28 1.79 -16.43
C ASP A 71 -15.21 0.31 -16.85
N PHE A 72 -14.43 -0.42 -16.06
CA PHE A 72 -14.46 -1.87 -15.89
C PHE A 72 -15.90 -2.40 -15.82
N LEU A 73 -16.40 -2.97 -16.92
CA LEU A 73 -17.45 -3.97 -16.83
C LEU A 73 -16.80 -5.35 -16.57
N PRO A 74 -17.23 -6.06 -15.52
CA PRO A 74 -16.91 -7.46 -15.34
C PRO A 74 -17.64 -8.24 -16.44
N LEU A 75 -17.00 -9.30 -16.94
CA LEU A 75 -17.62 -10.29 -17.83
C LEU A 75 -17.76 -9.83 -19.28
N ALA A 76 -16.89 -10.36 -20.16
CA ALA A 76 -17.27 -10.81 -21.50
C ALA A 76 -18.25 -9.92 -22.30
N THR A 77 -18.07 -8.60 -22.31
CA THR A 77 -18.74 -7.76 -23.30
C THR A 77 -18.01 -8.00 -24.61
N TRP A 78 -18.68 -8.69 -25.53
CA TRP A 78 -18.29 -8.82 -26.92
C TRP A 78 -17.98 -7.42 -27.49
N ARG A 79 -16.74 -6.98 -27.39
CA ARG A 79 -16.26 -5.80 -28.10
C ARG A 79 -16.34 -6.19 -29.57
N ARG A 80 -17.31 -5.62 -30.29
CA ARG A 80 -17.46 -5.80 -31.73
C ARG A 80 -16.25 -5.14 -32.39
N THR A 81 -15.14 -5.85 -32.46
CA THR A 81 -13.92 -5.40 -33.14
C THR A 81 -14.23 -5.34 -34.63
N SER A 82 -14.06 -4.18 -35.24
CA SER A 82 -14.19 -4.06 -36.69
C SER A 82 -12.99 -4.71 -37.37
N TYR A 83 -13.14 -5.13 -38.62
CA TYR A 83 -12.01 -5.61 -39.43
C TYR A 83 -10.88 -4.58 -39.50
N LEU A 84 -11.21 -3.29 -39.57
CA LEU A 84 -10.22 -2.20 -39.57
C LEU A 84 -9.43 -2.14 -38.26
N ASP A 85 -10.04 -2.45 -37.13
CA ASP A 85 -9.33 -2.51 -35.85
C ASP A 85 -8.36 -3.69 -35.81
N ILE A 86 -8.77 -4.84 -36.34
CA ILE A 86 -7.93 -6.03 -36.47
C ILE A 86 -6.75 -5.77 -37.42
N GLN A 87 -7.03 -5.17 -38.57
CA GLN A 87 -6.03 -4.82 -39.57
C GLN A 87 -4.99 -3.86 -38.97
N ARG A 88 -5.42 -2.82 -38.26
CA ARG A 88 -4.49 -1.89 -37.59
C ARG A 88 -3.71 -2.58 -36.47
N ALA A 89 -4.38 -3.41 -35.68
CA ALA A 89 -3.73 -4.11 -34.56
C ALA A 89 -2.62 -5.05 -35.05
N THR A 90 -2.79 -5.68 -36.22
CA THR A 90 -1.84 -6.62 -36.82
C THR A 90 -0.82 -5.97 -37.77
N ASP A 91 -0.79 -4.64 -37.85
CA ASP A 91 0.01 -3.90 -38.84
C ASP A 91 -0.26 -4.40 -40.27
N GLU A 92 -1.54 -4.43 -40.65
CA GLU A 92 -2.03 -4.94 -41.94
C GLU A 92 -1.69 -6.42 -42.20
N PHE A 93 -1.73 -7.25 -41.15
CA PHE A 93 -1.34 -8.66 -41.20
C PHE A 93 0.12 -8.84 -41.67
N ASN A 94 1.01 -7.97 -41.19
CA ASN A 94 2.44 -8.04 -41.48
C ASN A 94 3.01 -9.43 -41.11
N GLU A 95 3.76 -10.04 -42.03
CA GLU A 95 4.42 -11.34 -41.81
C GLU A 95 5.40 -11.32 -40.63
N CYS A 96 5.95 -10.15 -40.27
CA CYS A 96 6.77 -10.00 -39.06
C CYS A 96 5.99 -10.30 -37.76
N ASN A 97 4.66 -10.20 -37.82
CA ASN A 97 3.77 -10.51 -36.70
C ASN A 97 3.23 -11.93 -36.77
N LEU A 98 3.60 -12.75 -37.75
CA LEU A 98 3.12 -14.14 -37.85
C LEU A 98 3.66 -14.97 -36.67
N LEU A 99 2.75 -15.49 -35.85
CA LEU A 99 3.05 -16.39 -34.74
C LEU A 99 3.03 -17.86 -35.17
N GLY A 100 2.24 -18.20 -36.19
CA GLY A 100 2.22 -19.55 -36.76
C GLY A 100 1.12 -19.77 -37.79
N THR A 101 1.27 -20.83 -38.57
CA THR A 101 0.31 -21.25 -39.61
C THR A 101 -0.09 -22.71 -39.40
N GLY A 102 -1.34 -23.05 -39.73
CA GLY A 102 -1.85 -24.41 -39.66
C GLY A 102 -3.07 -24.62 -40.54
N SER A 103 -3.70 -25.79 -40.42
CA SER A 103 -4.88 -26.15 -41.23
C SER A 103 -6.09 -25.23 -41.04
N PHE A 104 -6.10 -24.47 -39.94
CA PHE A 104 -7.18 -23.55 -39.58
C PHE A 104 -6.83 -22.08 -39.84
N GLY A 105 -5.75 -21.80 -40.56
CA GLY A 105 -5.31 -20.44 -40.91
C GLY A 105 -4.02 -20.02 -40.23
N SER A 106 -3.76 -18.72 -40.29
CA SER A 106 -2.59 -18.04 -39.74
C SER A 106 -2.95 -17.33 -38.44
N VAL A 107 -2.03 -17.29 -37.49
CA VAL A 107 -2.18 -16.54 -36.24
C VAL A 107 -1.15 -15.42 -36.24
N TYR A 108 -1.59 -14.19 -36.10
CA TYR A 108 -0.74 -12.99 -36.04
C TYR A 108 -0.75 -12.40 -34.63
N LYS A 109 0.37 -11.82 -34.23
CA LYS A 109 0.47 -10.91 -33.10
C LYS A 109 -0.25 -9.61 -33.48
N GLY A 110 -1.11 -9.12 -32.60
CA GLY A 110 -1.67 -7.79 -32.73
C GLY A 110 -1.62 -7.02 -31.40
N THR A 111 -1.63 -5.70 -31.49
CA THR A 111 -1.71 -4.81 -30.32
C THR A 111 -2.98 -3.98 -30.43
N ILE A 112 -3.92 -4.18 -29.50
CA ILE A 112 -5.20 -3.44 -29.48
C ILE A 112 -4.96 -2.01 -28.96
N SER A 113 -5.92 -1.10 -29.15
CA SER A 113 -5.81 0.33 -28.79
C SER A 113 -5.47 0.63 -27.32
N ASP A 114 -5.64 -0.33 -26.41
CA ASP A 114 -5.24 -0.23 -25.01
C ASP A 114 -3.75 -0.57 -24.76
N GLY A 115 -3.02 -1.01 -25.79
CA GLY A 115 -1.64 -1.45 -25.74
C GLY A 115 -1.47 -2.92 -25.34
N THR A 116 -2.57 -3.68 -25.25
CA THR A 116 -2.53 -5.11 -24.93
C THR A 116 -2.16 -5.93 -26.16
N ASP A 117 -1.13 -6.76 -26.01
CA ASP A 117 -0.74 -7.75 -27.02
C ASP A 117 -1.70 -8.95 -27.01
N VAL A 118 -2.19 -9.32 -28.20
CA VAL A 118 -3.14 -10.42 -28.42
C VAL A 118 -2.70 -11.29 -29.61
N ALA A 119 -3.22 -12.51 -29.65
CA ALA A 119 -3.11 -13.38 -30.82
C ALA A 119 -4.43 -13.33 -31.61
N ILE A 120 -4.35 -12.97 -32.88
CA ILE A 120 -5.47 -12.85 -33.81
C ILE A 120 -5.38 -13.99 -34.81
N LYS A 121 -6.49 -14.71 -35.00
CA LYS A 121 -6.61 -15.83 -35.94
C LYS A 121 -7.78 -15.57 -36.88
#